data_AF-A0A960K7Y6-F1
#
_entry.id   AF-A0A960K7Y6-F1
#
_cell.length_a   1.000
_cell.length_b   1.000
_cell.length_c   1.000
_cell.angle_alpha   90.00
_cell.angle_beta   90.00
_cell.angle_gamma   90.00
#
_symmetry.space_group_name_H-M   'P 1'
#
loop_
_entity.id
_entity.type
_entity.pdbx_description
1 polymer ?
#
loop_
_entity_poly.entity_id
_entity_poly.type
_entity_poly.pdbx_seq_one_letter_code
_entity_poly.pdbx_strand_id
1 'polypeptide(L)'
;MAAADRDERAGATTSPTTWVAMAVGGAIVAFGARGLLQNGGRGTSSAVRWIVGSALALDLVIVPALALIGFAARRAVPAAAWPTVRAALIASAALIGFSLPLVLDLGGLPSNPSVRPRDYPTGLAIALGVVWLLALGRLGVRALLARRSPAATA
;
A
#
# COMPACT_ATOMS: atom_id res chain seq x y z
N MET A 1 40.50 -18.25 5.68
CA MET A 1 39.24 -18.18 6.46
C MET A 1 39.12 -16.95 7.39
N ALA A 2 40.01 -15.95 7.29
CA ALA A 2 39.98 -14.72 8.11
C ALA A 2 39.79 -13.41 7.30
N ALA A 3 39.61 -13.52 5.98
CA ALA A 3 39.39 -12.38 5.08
C ALA A 3 37.92 -12.20 4.70
N ALA A 4 37.12 -13.27 4.67
CA ALA A 4 35.69 -13.23 4.32
C ALA A 4 34.80 -12.59 5.41
N ASP A 5 35.23 -12.60 6.68
CA ASP A 5 34.49 -12.01 7.82
C ASP A 5 34.68 -10.47 7.92
N ARG A 6 35.64 -9.89 7.17
CA ARG A 6 35.97 -8.46 7.26
C ARG A 6 35.05 -7.60 6.39
N ASP A 7 34.49 -8.18 5.33
CA ASP A 7 33.58 -7.51 4.39
C ASP A 7 32.13 -7.52 4.90
N GLU A 8 31.73 -8.50 5.72
CA GLU A 8 30.41 -8.51 6.38
C GLU A 8 30.28 -7.43 7.47
N ARG A 9 31.42 -6.91 7.96
CA ARG A 9 31.49 -5.81 8.96
C ARG A 9 31.72 -4.43 8.34
N ALA A 10 31.76 -4.31 7.01
CA ALA A 10 31.73 -3.03 6.33
C ALA A 10 30.32 -2.43 6.54
N GLY A 11 30.20 -1.72 7.66
CA GLY A 11 28.94 -1.38 8.30
C GLY A 11 27.90 -0.84 7.34
N ALA A 12 26.65 -1.23 7.60
CA ALA A 12 25.48 -0.58 7.05
C ALA A 12 25.58 0.93 7.35
N THR A 13 26.16 1.68 6.44
CA THR A 13 26.24 3.14 6.53
C THR A 13 24.82 3.62 6.31
N THR A 14 24.12 3.87 7.41
CA THR A 14 22.81 4.53 7.39
C THR A 14 22.98 5.85 6.65
N SER A 15 22.45 5.91 5.42
CA SER A 15 22.50 7.10 4.57
C SER A 15 21.95 8.30 5.34
N PRO A 16 22.48 9.52 5.13
CA PRO A 16 21.92 10.75 5.69
C PRO A 16 20.40 10.87 5.48
N THR A 17 19.89 10.33 4.35
CA THR A 17 18.44 10.27 4.06
C THR A 17 17.65 9.43 5.07
N THR A 18 18.25 8.35 5.59
CA THR A 18 17.63 7.50 6.61
C THR A 18 17.52 8.26 7.92
N TRP A 19 18.57 8.96 8.32
CA TRP A 19 18.56 9.79 9.53
C TRP A 19 17.56 10.94 9.42
N VAL A 20 17.50 11.61 8.27
CA VAL A 20 16.49 12.65 8.01
C VAL A 20 15.09 12.07 8.10
N ALA A 21 14.82 10.92 7.46
CA ALA A 21 13.50 10.28 7.52
C ALA A 21 13.13 9.87 8.96
N MET A 22 14.08 9.33 9.72
CA MET A 22 13.88 8.99 11.14
C MET A 22 13.63 10.23 12.00
N ALA A 23 14.39 11.31 11.81
CA ALA A 23 14.21 12.54 12.56
C ALA A 23 12.85 13.18 12.27
N VAL A 24 12.45 13.25 11.00
CA VAL A 24 11.14 13.78 10.58
C VAL A 24 10.01 12.91 11.12
N GLY A 25 10.09 11.58 10.96
CA GLY A 25 9.10 10.65 11.49
C GLY A 25 8.99 10.73 13.01
N GLY A 26 10.12 10.75 13.70
CA GLY A 26 10.19 10.91 15.15
C GLY A 26 9.58 12.23 15.63
N ALA A 27 9.82 13.34 14.93
CA ALA A 27 9.21 14.63 15.24
C ALA A 27 7.68 14.60 15.09
N ILE A 28 7.16 13.94 14.06
CA ILE A 28 5.71 13.76 13.84
C ILE A 28 5.09 12.94 14.99
N VAL A 29 5.73 11.83 15.37
CA VAL A 29 5.27 10.98 16.48
C VAL A 29 5.30 11.75 17.80
N ALA A 30 6.38 12.47 18.09
CA ALA A 30 6.51 13.28 19.28
C ALA A 30 5.46 14.40 19.35
N PHE A 31 5.17 15.04 18.21
CA PHE A 31 4.13 16.05 18.10
C PHE A 31 2.74 15.47 18.41
N GLY A 32 2.40 14.30 17.84
CA GLY A 32 1.14 13.61 18.13
C GLY A 32 1.02 13.17 19.59
N ALA A 33 2.09 12.60 20.15
CA ALA A 33 2.15 12.20 21.56
C ALA A 33 1.97 13.39 22.50
N ARG A 34 2.63 14.52 22.21
CA ARG A 34 2.47 15.77 22.96
C ARG A 34 1.01 16.24 22.94
N GLY A 35 0.36 16.19 21.77
CA GLY A 35 -1.05 16.53 21.63
C GLY A 35 -1.98 15.64 22.47
N LEU A 36 -1.72 14.33 22.53
CA LEU A 36 -2.47 13.39 23.37
C LEU A 36 -2.30 13.69 24.87
N LEU A 37 -1.08 13.98 25.31
CA LEU A 37 -0.78 14.26 26.71
C LEU A 37 -1.39 15.60 27.17
N GLN A 38 -1.38 16.62 26.32
CA GLN A 38 -1.90 17.95 26.65
C GLN A 38 -3.43 18.02 26.67
N ASN A 39 -4.11 17.18 25.88
CA ASN A 39 -5.58 17.16 25.75
C ASN A 39 -6.22 15.94 26.44
N GLY A 40 -5.47 15.23 27.29
CA GLY A 40 -5.75 13.88 27.80
C GLY A 40 -6.88 13.73 28.82
N GLY A 41 -8.07 14.25 28.54
CA GLY A 41 -9.33 13.91 29.24
C GLY A 41 -9.84 12.50 28.88
N ARG A 42 -11.16 12.27 28.93
CA ARG A 42 -11.88 10.97 28.79
C ARG A 42 -11.61 10.12 27.51
N GLY A 43 -10.69 10.51 26.62
CA GLY A 43 -10.40 9.86 25.33
C GLY A 43 -9.07 9.11 25.21
N THR A 44 -8.15 9.23 26.19
CA THR A 44 -6.78 8.69 26.05
C THR A 44 -6.75 7.16 25.90
N SER A 45 -7.60 6.43 26.63
CA SER A 45 -7.70 4.96 26.52
C SER A 45 -8.21 4.52 25.14
N SER A 46 -9.17 5.26 24.57
CA SER A 46 -9.69 5.01 23.22
C SER A 46 -8.62 5.29 22.16
N ALA A 47 -7.85 6.36 22.31
CA ALA A 47 -6.76 6.70 21.40
C ALA A 47 -5.66 5.62 21.43
N VAL A 48 -5.23 5.20 22.62
CA VAL A 48 -4.23 4.13 22.78
C VAL A 48 -4.75 2.82 22.17
N ARG A 49 -6.00 2.43 22.46
CA ARG A 49 -6.61 1.24 21.87
C ARG A 49 -6.67 1.33 20.34
N TRP A 50 -6.98 2.49 19.79
CA TRP A 50 -7.02 2.68 18.33
C TRP A 50 -5.63 2.61 17.70
N ILE A 51 -4.61 3.25 18.30
CA ILE A 51 -3.23 3.23 17.80
C ILE A 51 -2.67 1.80 17.84
N VAL A 52 -2.73 1.15 19.00
CA VAL A 52 -2.21 -0.20 19.18
C VAL A 52 -3.02 -1.20 18.36
N GLY A 53 -4.35 -1.09 18.39
CA GLY A 53 -5.24 -1.96 17.62
C GLY A 53 -5.01 -1.85 16.11
N SER A 54 -4.82 -0.64 15.59
CA SER A 54 -4.54 -0.43 14.15
C SER A 54 -3.16 -0.95 13.76
N ALA A 55 -2.13 -0.74 14.59
CA ALA A 55 -0.79 -1.27 14.35
C ALA A 55 -0.81 -2.80 14.30
N LEU A 56 -1.42 -3.45 15.31
CA LEU A 56 -1.56 -4.90 15.35
C LEU A 56 -2.38 -5.44 14.18
N ALA A 57 -3.48 -4.79 13.80
CA ALA A 57 -4.27 -5.19 12.65
C ALA A 57 -3.46 -5.07 11.34
N LEU A 58 -2.66 -4.02 11.19
CA LEU A 58 -1.79 -3.85 10.04
C LEU A 58 -0.73 -4.96 9.97
N ASP A 59 0.02 -5.17 11.05
CA ASP A 59 1.16 -6.08 11.07
C ASP A 59 0.77 -7.55 11.06
N LEU A 60 -0.32 -7.91 11.74
CA LEU A 60 -0.73 -9.31 11.93
C LEU A 60 -1.77 -9.79 10.91
N VAL A 61 -2.52 -8.87 10.29
CA VAL A 61 -3.62 -9.24 9.38
C VAL A 61 -3.40 -8.68 7.99
N ILE A 62 -3.28 -7.36 7.86
CA ILE A 62 -3.28 -6.70 6.55
C ILE A 62 -2.01 -7.02 5.78
N VAL A 63 -0.83 -6.86 6.39
CA VAL A 63 0.46 -7.14 5.74
C VAL A 63 0.58 -8.61 5.34
N PRO A 64 0.29 -9.60 6.20
CA PRO A 64 0.30 -11.01 5.81
C PRO A 64 -0.70 -11.34 4.69
N ALA A 65 -1.91 -10.78 4.74
CA ALA A 65 -2.92 -11.00 3.69
C ALA A 65 -2.46 -10.44 2.34
N LEU A 66 -1.95 -9.20 2.31
CA LEU A 66 -1.42 -8.57 1.09
C LEU A 66 -0.20 -9.34 0.55
N ALA A 67 0.67 -9.83 1.44
CA ALA A 67 1.81 -10.67 1.06
C ALA A 67 1.34 -11.99 0.42
N LEU A 68 0.33 -12.65 1.00
CA LEU A 68 -0.25 -13.89 0.47
C LEU A 68 -0.90 -13.66 -0.90
N ILE A 69 -1.66 -12.58 -1.07
CA ILE A 69 -2.26 -12.20 -2.36
C ILE A 69 -1.16 -11.94 -3.40
N GLY A 70 -0.14 -11.16 -3.04
CA GLY A 70 0.99 -10.88 -3.91
C GLY A 70 1.76 -12.15 -4.29
N PHE A 71 1.95 -13.06 -3.35
CA PHE A 71 2.59 -14.36 -3.58
C PHE A 71 1.78 -15.25 -4.53
N ALA A 72 0.46 -15.37 -4.29
CA ALA A 72 -0.43 -16.14 -5.14
C ALA A 72 -0.47 -15.55 -6.57
N ALA A 73 -0.60 -14.22 -6.69
CA ALA A 73 -0.57 -13.53 -7.97
C ALA A 73 0.76 -13.72 -8.70
N ARG A 74 1.89 -13.67 -7.99
CA ARG A 74 3.23 -13.90 -8.58
C ARG A 74 3.37 -15.29 -9.18
N ARG A 75 2.74 -16.30 -8.59
CA ARG A 75 2.72 -17.68 -9.11
C ARG A 75 1.84 -17.84 -10.35
N ALA A 76 0.77 -17.05 -10.46
CA ALA A 76 -0.14 -17.10 -11.60
C ALA A 76 0.33 -16.28 -12.81
N VAL A 77 1.21 -15.29 -12.61
CA VAL A 77 1.57 -14.31 -13.65
C VAL A 77 2.99 -14.56 -14.20
N PRO A 78 3.18 -14.54 -15.54
CA PRO A 78 4.51 -14.62 -16.16
C PRO A 78 5.47 -13.53 -15.65
N ALA A 79 6.75 -13.88 -15.50
CA ALA A 79 7.77 -12.96 -14.96
C ALA A 79 7.83 -11.61 -15.71
N ALA A 80 7.64 -11.63 -17.04
CA ALA A 80 7.65 -10.44 -17.88
C ALA A 80 6.48 -9.46 -17.61
N ALA A 81 5.34 -9.99 -17.16
CA ALA A 81 4.13 -9.22 -16.85
C ALA A 81 4.07 -8.76 -15.38
N TRP A 82 4.84 -9.41 -14.50
CA TRP A 82 4.79 -9.18 -13.06
C TRP A 82 4.98 -7.72 -12.61
N PRO A 83 5.93 -6.93 -13.15
CA PRO A 83 6.09 -5.53 -12.70
C PRO A 83 4.82 -4.69 -12.91
N THR A 84 4.11 -4.91 -14.02
CA THR A 84 2.87 -4.19 -14.34
C THR A 84 1.71 -4.67 -13.47
N VAL A 85 1.57 -5.98 -13.27
CA VAL A 85 0.53 -6.53 -12.38
C VAL A 85 0.75 -6.11 -10.94
N ARG A 86 2.01 -6.13 -10.46
CA ARG A 86 2.35 -5.65 -9.11
C ARG A 86 1.95 -4.19 -8.90
N ALA A 87 2.20 -3.32 -9.86
CA ALA A 87 1.79 -1.92 -9.79
C ALA A 87 0.25 -1.77 -9.73
N ALA A 88 -0.48 -2.52 -10.56
CA ALA A 88 -1.94 -2.52 -10.57
C ALA A 88 -2.53 -3.04 -9.24
N LEU A 89 -1.94 -4.08 -8.65
CA LEU A 89 -2.33 -4.60 -7.35
C LEU A 89 -2.09 -3.59 -6.22
N ILE A 90 -0.94 -2.92 -6.21
CA ILE A 90 -0.64 -1.87 -5.21
C ILE A 90 -1.64 -0.71 -5.33
N ALA A 91 -1.90 -0.23 -6.54
CA ALA A 91 -2.89 0.82 -6.77
C ALA A 91 -4.30 0.38 -6.34
N SER A 92 -4.68 -0.87 -6.64
CA SER A 92 -5.97 -1.43 -6.22
C SER A 92 -6.08 -1.52 -4.69
N ALA A 93 -5.02 -1.98 -4.01
CA ALA A 93 -5.00 -2.06 -2.55
C ALA A 93 -5.15 -0.69 -1.90
N ALA A 94 -4.49 0.35 -2.45
CA ALA A 94 -4.64 1.73 -1.98
C ALA A 94 -6.07 2.26 -2.19
N LEU A 95 -6.64 2.06 -3.39
CA LEU A 95 -8.02 2.48 -3.71
C LEU A 95 -9.04 1.80 -2.79
N ILE A 96 -8.90 0.48 -2.59
CA ILE A 96 -9.77 -0.29 -1.70
C ILE A 96 -9.59 0.20 -0.27
N GLY A 97 -8.36 0.30 0.25
CA GLY A 97 -8.10 0.73 1.62
C GLY A 97 -8.71 2.10 1.94
N PHE A 98 -8.61 3.06 1.01
CA PHE A 98 -9.20 4.39 1.17
C PHE A 98 -10.73 4.39 1.05
N SER A 99 -11.28 3.60 0.13
CA SER A 99 -12.71 3.60 -0.18
C SER A 99 -13.53 2.66 0.70
N LEU A 100 -12.89 1.68 1.35
CA LEU A 100 -13.56 0.65 2.15
C LEU A 100 -14.50 1.23 3.23
N PRO A 101 -14.10 2.20 4.08
CA PRO A 101 -15.01 2.74 5.09
C PRO A 101 -16.21 3.48 4.48
N LEU A 102 -16.04 4.03 3.28
CA LEU A 102 -17.10 4.74 2.56
C LEU A 102 -18.09 3.75 1.94
N VAL A 103 -17.59 2.63 1.39
CA VAL A 103 -18.40 1.55 0.80
C VAL A 103 -19.15 0.77 1.88
N LEU A 104 -18.53 0.53 3.04
CA LEU A 104 -19.15 -0.16 4.18
C LEU A 104 -20.10 0.76 4.99
N ASP A 105 -20.30 2.00 4.54
CA ASP A 105 -21.09 3.03 5.24
C ASP A 105 -20.69 3.22 6.71
N LEU A 106 -19.40 3.02 7.04
CA LEU A 106 -18.91 3.24 8.39
C LEU A 106 -19.08 4.72 8.74
N GLY A 107 -19.79 5.00 9.84
CA GLY A 107 -20.13 6.35 10.28
C GLY A 107 -21.33 7.00 9.56
N GLY A 108 -22.16 6.21 8.86
CA GLY A 108 -23.35 6.68 8.18
C GLY A 108 -24.46 7.06 9.16
N LEU A 109 -25.21 8.12 8.84
CA LEU A 109 -26.39 8.54 9.60
C LEU A 109 -27.63 8.26 8.74
N PRO A 110 -28.39 7.18 9.01
CA PRO A 110 -29.57 6.83 8.22
C PRO A 110 -30.63 7.93 8.19
N SER A 111 -30.67 8.76 9.24
CA SER A 111 -31.58 9.91 9.38
C SER A 111 -31.19 11.11 8.52
N ASN A 112 -29.99 11.14 7.93
CA ASN A 112 -29.54 12.23 7.08
C ASN A 112 -28.82 11.72 5.82
N PRO A 113 -29.59 11.27 4.81
CA PRO A 113 -29.04 10.72 3.56
C PRO A 113 -28.23 11.76 2.75
N SER A 114 -28.36 13.06 3.06
CA SER A 114 -27.53 14.10 2.43
C SER A 114 -26.06 14.09 2.86
N VAL A 115 -25.72 13.37 3.94
CA VAL A 115 -24.32 13.25 4.43
C VAL A 115 -23.45 12.46 3.45
N ARG A 116 -24.02 11.50 2.71
CA ARG A 116 -23.31 10.73 1.67
C ARG A 116 -24.21 10.48 0.44
N PRO A 117 -24.35 11.46 -0.45
CA PRO A 117 -25.17 11.33 -1.66
C PRO A 117 -24.48 10.55 -2.79
N ARG A 118 -23.23 10.06 -2.57
CA ARG A 118 -22.37 9.50 -3.61
C ARG A 118 -22.40 7.97 -3.57
N ASP A 119 -22.59 7.36 -4.73
CA ASP A 119 -22.42 5.91 -4.93
C ASP A 119 -20.92 5.54 -4.96
N TYR A 120 -20.35 5.30 -3.77
CA TYR A 120 -18.96 4.90 -3.59
C TYR A 120 -18.63 3.51 -4.18
N PRO A 121 -19.51 2.48 -4.08
CA PRO A 121 -19.29 1.20 -4.75
C PRO A 121 -19.05 1.36 -6.26
N THR A 122 -19.90 2.13 -6.94
CA THR A 122 -19.76 2.39 -8.38
C THR A 122 -18.48 3.16 -8.69
N GLY A 123 -18.16 4.20 -7.90
CA GLY A 123 -16.91 4.95 -8.05
C GLY A 123 -15.66 4.09 -7.90
N LEU A 124 -15.64 3.19 -6.90
CA LEU A 124 -14.53 2.25 -6.68
C LEU A 124 -14.41 1.26 -7.83
N ALA A 125 -15.53 0.69 -8.28
CA ALA A 125 -15.54 -0.26 -9.41
C ALA A 125 -14.98 0.39 -10.69
N ILE A 126 -15.37 1.63 -10.99
CA ILE A 126 -14.83 2.39 -12.13
C ILE A 126 -13.32 2.61 -11.96
N ALA A 127 -12.87 3.06 -10.78
CA ALA A 127 -11.45 3.32 -10.53
C ALA A 127 -10.59 2.06 -10.70
N LEU A 128 -11.05 0.92 -10.16
CA LEU A 128 -10.39 -0.38 -10.35
C LEU A 128 -10.39 -0.79 -11.83
N GLY A 129 -11.52 -0.62 -12.53
CA GLY A 129 -11.64 -0.87 -13.96
C GLY A 129 -10.61 -0.09 -14.78
N VAL A 130 -10.43 1.20 -14.49
CA VAL A 130 -9.42 2.06 -15.14
C VAL A 130 -8.01 1.56 -14.87
N VAL A 131 -7.67 1.24 -13.61
CA VAL A 131 -6.35 0.71 -13.24
C VAL A 131 -6.01 -0.55 -14.04
N TRP A 132 -6.94 -1.50 -14.10
CA TRP A 132 -6.71 -2.76 -14.82
C TRP A 132 -6.74 -2.59 -16.33
N LEU A 133 -7.56 -1.69 -16.88
CA LEU A 133 -7.56 -1.36 -18.29
C LEU A 133 -6.21 -0.80 -18.74
N LEU A 134 -5.62 0.10 -17.95
CA LEU A 134 -4.27 0.63 -18.22
C LEU A 134 -3.18 -0.45 -18.10
N ALA A 135 -3.28 -1.31 -17.09
CA ALA A 135 -2.34 -2.42 -16.88
C ALA A 135 -2.36 -3.41 -18.05
N LEU A 136 -3.55 -3.85 -18.44
CA LEU A 136 -3.76 -4.77 -19.57
C LEU A 136 -3.37 -4.11 -20.89
N GLY A 137 -3.71 -2.84 -21.10
CA GLY A 137 -3.29 -2.08 -22.27
C GLY A 137 -1.77 -2.02 -22.42
N ARG A 138 -1.05 -1.75 -21.33
CA ARG A 138 0.42 -1.77 -21.33
C ARG A 138 0.99 -3.15 -21.66
N LEU A 139 0.42 -4.22 -21.11
CA LEU A 139 0.84 -5.59 -21.42
C LEU A 139 0.55 -5.95 -22.88
N GLY A 140 -0.61 -5.55 -23.40
CA GLY A 140 -1.00 -5.73 -24.80
C GLY A 140 -0.03 -5.03 -25.77
N VAL A 141 0.30 -3.76 -25.52
CA VAL A 141 1.29 -3.02 -26.32
C VAL A 141 2.64 -3.74 -26.32
N ARG A 142 3.14 -4.18 -25.15
CA ARG A 142 4.41 -4.91 -25.06
C ARG A 142 4.37 -6.22 -25.84
N ALA A 143 3.27 -6.96 -25.75
CA ALA A 143 3.09 -8.21 -26.49
C ALA A 143 3.06 -7.98 -28.01
N LEU A 144 2.40 -6.92 -28.47
CA LEU A 144 2.35 -6.54 -29.88
C LEU A 144 3.72 -6.12 -30.42
N LEU A 145 4.50 -5.37 -29.64
CA LEU A 145 5.86 -4.96 -30.03
C LEU A 145 6.82 -6.15 -30.09
N ALA A 146 6.75 -7.08 -29.14
CA ALA A 146 7.56 -8.29 -29.15
C ALA A 146 7.30 -9.19 -30.38
N ARG A 147 6.05 -9.19 -30.89
CA ARG A 147 5.67 -9.91 -32.11
C ARG A 147 6.18 -9.29 -33.41
N ARG A 148 6.63 -8.02 -33.40
CA ARG A 148 7.14 -7.31 -34.59
C ARG A 148 8.63 -7.47 -34.84
N SER A 149 9.38 -8.04 -33.88
CA SER A 149 10.81 -8.34 -34.01
C SER A 149 11.24 -9.65 -34.74
N PRO A 150 10.44 -10.41 -35.53
CA PRO A 150 10.92 -11.65 -36.17
C PRO A 150 11.83 -11.54 -37.42
N ALA A 151 12.35 -10.38 -37.84
CA ALA A 151 13.00 -10.28 -39.17
C ALA A 151 14.30 -9.46 -39.19
N ALA A 152 15.35 -9.91 -38.49
CA ALA A 152 16.68 -9.30 -38.62
C ALA A 152 17.85 -10.32 -38.57
N THR A 153 17.63 -11.58 -38.94
CA THR A 153 18.72 -12.57 -39.02
C THR A 153 18.31 -13.73 -39.95
N ALA A 154 18.50 -13.52 -41.25
CA ALA A 154 18.69 -14.57 -42.25
C ALA A 154 19.57 -13.98 -43.36
#